data_AF-A0A432RRC9-F1
#
_entry.id   AF-A0A432RRC9-F1
#
_cell.length_a   1.000
_cell.length_b   1.000
_cell.length_c   1.000
_cell.angle_alpha   90.00
_cell.angle_beta   90.00
_cell.angle_gamma   90.00
#
_symmetry.space_group_name_H-M   'P 1'
#
loop_
_entity.id
_entity.type
_entity.pdbx_description
1 polymer ?
#
loop_
_entity_poly.entity_id
_entity_poly.type
_entity_poly.pdbx_seq_one_letter_code
_entity_poly.pdbx_strand_id
1 'polypeptide(L)'
;KLLTMNFSGPIVANLAMSYATQMGFSEVYLIGVDCGFKDPEEHHSKASGYYNKDGSNTGLVEFNRNLVKRKANFGGYAYTTAIMDTSRVQLELAISYTKSKNKMFRCYNLSDGVKINGADPLLAEDVLMASQSQGKKQSTKDYIWKHFVSEELDSYDSRDIGDVHQHFTDLSKQCAAILIEPFEDKKELLKLFAKALF
;
A
#
# COMPACT_ATOMS: atom_id res chain seq x y z
N LYS A 1 12.51 19.69 10.51
CA LYS A 1 11.14 19.92 9.99
C LYS A 1 10.55 18.56 9.67
N LEU A 2 9.42 18.20 10.27
CA LEU A 2 8.72 16.95 9.98
C LEU A 2 8.24 16.96 8.51
N LEU A 3 8.34 15.81 7.86
CA LEU A 3 7.94 15.64 6.46
C LEU A 3 6.66 14.80 6.38
N THR A 4 5.73 15.22 5.54
CA THR A 4 4.49 14.48 5.28
C THR A 4 4.76 13.31 4.35
N MET A 5 4.45 12.09 4.82
CA MET A 5 4.59 10.84 4.07
C MET A 5 3.46 10.67 3.03
N ASN A 6 3.50 11.46 1.96
CA ASN A 6 2.55 11.37 0.85
C ASN A 6 2.62 10.00 0.18
N PHE A 7 1.49 9.48 -0.32
CA PHE A 7 1.40 8.20 -1.04
C PHE A 7 1.87 6.98 -0.23
N SER A 8 1.83 7.04 1.11
CA SER A 8 2.39 6.01 2.00
C SER A 8 1.46 4.82 2.28
N GLY A 9 0.21 4.87 1.82
CA GLY A 9 -0.75 3.77 1.92
C GLY A 9 -1.23 3.28 0.56
N PRO A 10 -1.99 2.17 0.51
CA PRO A 10 -2.52 1.41 1.64
C PRO A 10 -1.64 0.24 2.12
N ILE A 11 -0.61 -0.18 1.38
CA ILE A 11 0.26 -1.30 1.80
C ILE A 11 1.67 -0.83 2.17
N VAL A 12 2.45 -1.67 2.85
CA VAL A 12 3.80 -1.34 3.31
C VAL A 12 4.75 -0.90 2.18
N ALA A 13 4.56 -1.39 0.95
CA ALA A 13 5.35 -0.96 -0.21
C ALA A 13 5.14 0.53 -0.54
N ASN A 14 3.93 1.07 -0.33
CA ASN A 14 3.65 2.49 -0.48
C ASN A 14 4.42 3.32 0.55
N LEU A 15 4.43 2.87 1.81
CA LEU A 15 5.19 3.51 2.90
C LEU A 15 6.68 3.52 2.58
N ALA A 16 7.22 2.38 2.14
CA ALA A 16 8.62 2.24 1.76
C ALA A 16 9.00 3.15 0.58
N MET A 17 8.15 3.25 -0.45
CA MET A 17 8.36 4.17 -1.59
C MET A 17 8.34 5.63 -1.13
N SER A 18 7.34 6.01 -0.33
CA SER A 18 7.23 7.36 0.24
C SER A 18 8.47 7.72 1.07
N TYR A 19 8.99 6.77 1.84
CA TYR A 19 10.20 6.95 2.62
C TYR A 19 11.44 7.12 1.73
N ALA A 20 11.65 6.19 0.80
CA ALA A 20 12.81 6.18 -0.09
C ALA A 20 12.90 7.48 -0.91
N THR A 21 11.78 7.94 -1.45
CA THR A 21 11.73 9.16 -2.26
C THR A 21 11.98 10.42 -1.44
N GLN A 22 11.48 10.51 -0.20
CA GLN A 22 11.74 11.66 0.69
C GLN A 22 13.16 11.71 1.21
N MET A 23 13.79 10.56 1.42
CA MET A 23 15.21 10.48 1.80
C MET A 23 16.16 10.77 0.62
N GLY A 24 15.62 11.05 -0.57
CA GLY A 24 16.40 11.47 -1.74
C GLY A 24 17.06 10.32 -2.49
N PHE A 25 16.66 9.06 -2.26
CA PHE A 25 17.14 7.95 -3.07
C PHE A 25 16.69 8.14 -4.52
N SER A 26 17.64 8.17 -5.44
CA SER A 26 17.39 8.43 -6.86
C SER A 26 17.18 7.16 -7.68
N GLU A 27 17.43 5.99 -7.10
CA GLU A 27 17.33 4.72 -7.81
C GLU A 27 16.65 3.69 -6.91
N VAL A 28 15.48 3.22 -7.31
CA VAL A 28 14.61 2.36 -6.50
C VAL A 28 14.27 1.09 -7.27
N TYR A 29 14.47 -0.06 -6.64
CA TYR A 29 14.21 -1.39 -7.20
C TYR A 29 13.05 -2.04 -6.43
N LEU A 30 11.94 -2.31 -7.10
CA LEU A 30 10.73 -2.92 -6.53
C LEU A 30 10.81 -4.43 -6.66
N ILE A 31 11.06 -5.11 -5.54
CA ILE A 31 11.19 -6.56 -5.44
C ILE A 31 10.10 -7.09 -4.50
N GLY A 32 9.28 -8.04 -4.96
CA GLY A 32 8.13 -8.55 -4.21
C GLY A 32 6.97 -7.55 -4.08
N VAL A 33 6.94 -6.54 -4.95
CA VAL A 33 5.86 -5.54 -5.01
C VAL A 33 4.94 -5.89 -6.17
N ASP A 34 4.23 -7.01 -6.04
CA ASP A 34 3.46 -7.57 -7.14
C ASP A 34 2.18 -6.76 -7.43
N CYS A 35 1.57 -6.15 -6.40
CA CYS A 35 0.27 -5.46 -6.50
C CYS A 35 -0.83 -6.32 -7.19
N GLY A 36 -0.72 -7.65 -7.10
CA GLY A 36 -1.63 -8.60 -7.72
C GLY A 36 -0.97 -9.98 -7.87
N PHE A 37 -1.63 -10.87 -8.61
CA PHE A 37 -1.24 -12.28 -8.79
C PHE A 37 -1.58 -12.74 -10.21
N LYS A 38 -0.80 -13.69 -10.74
CA LYS A 38 -1.04 -14.26 -12.08
C LYS A 38 -2.21 -15.24 -12.10
N ASP A 39 -2.25 -16.10 -11.09
CA ASP A 39 -3.32 -17.08 -10.93
C ASP A 39 -4.37 -16.53 -9.95
N PRO A 40 -5.62 -16.35 -10.38
CA PRO A 40 -6.70 -15.90 -9.52
C PRO A 40 -7.06 -16.88 -8.40
N GLU A 41 -6.49 -18.07 -8.32
CA GLU A 41 -6.67 -18.98 -7.19
C GLU A 41 -5.51 -18.91 -6.17
N GLU A 42 -4.36 -18.33 -6.54
CA GLU A 42 -3.16 -18.21 -5.68
C GLU A 42 -2.98 -16.75 -5.23
N HIS A 43 -3.76 -16.34 -4.22
CA HIS A 43 -3.85 -14.95 -3.78
C HIS A 43 -2.73 -14.47 -2.85
N HIS A 44 -1.99 -15.38 -2.20
CA HIS A 44 -0.97 -15.04 -1.19
C HIS A 44 0.12 -16.13 -1.05
N SER A 45 1.28 -15.76 -0.50
CA SER A 45 2.21 -16.77 0.04
C SER A 45 1.50 -17.63 1.08
N LYS A 46 1.63 -18.96 0.94
CA LYS A 46 1.08 -19.98 1.85
C LYS A 46 1.55 -19.82 3.30
N ALA A 47 2.53 -18.94 3.55
CA ALA A 47 3.08 -18.62 4.86
C ALA A 47 2.38 -17.45 5.58
N SER A 48 1.39 -16.78 4.97
CA SER A 48 0.60 -15.75 5.66
C SER A 48 -0.47 -16.41 6.55
N GLY A 49 -0.66 -15.90 7.78
CA GLY A 49 -1.53 -16.49 8.81
C GLY A 49 -3.04 -16.53 8.50
N TYR A 50 -3.43 -16.37 7.24
CA TYR A 50 -4.80 -16.46 6.74
C TYR A 50 -5.23 -17.89 6.41
N TYR A 51 -4.28 -18.83 6.42
CA TYR A 51 -4.49 -20.25 6.22
C TYR A 51 -4.32 -21.02 7.53
N ASN A 52 -5.22 -21.96 7.76
CA ASN A 52 -5.05 -22.99 8.77
C ASN A 52 -3.80 -23.83 8.44
N LYS A 53 -3.29 -24.59 9.41
CA LYS A 53 -2.11 -25.46 9.23
C LYS A 53 -2.27 -26.51 8.12
N ASP A 54 -3.49 -26.78 7.71
CA ASP A 54 -3.85 -27.68 6.61
C ASP A 54 -3.98 -26.98 5.24
N GLY A 55 -3.74 -25.67 5.17
CA GLY A 55 -3.87 -24.86 3.95
C GLY A 55 -5.31 -24.42 3.64
N SER A 56 -6.28 -24.72 4.49
CA SER A 56 -7.65 -24.22 4.33
C SER A 56 -7.76 -22.75 4.77
N ASN A 57 -8.56 -21.97 4.05
CA ASN A 57 -8.77 -20.55 4.37
C ASN A 57 -9.56 -20.42 5.69
N THR A 58 -9.12 -19.54 6.58
CA THR A 58 -9.74 -19.32 7.91
C THR A 58 -11.19 -18.84 7.87
N GLY A 59 -11.71 -18.44 6.70
CA GLY A 59 -13.11 -18.01 6.54
C GLY A 59 -13.43 -16.65 7.17
N LEU A 60 -12.45 -15.97 7.76
CA LEU A 60 -12.61 -14.66 8.39
C LEU A 60 -12.78 -13.51 7.37
N VAL A 61 -12.55 -13.78 6.09
CA VAL A 61 -12.72 -12.81 5.00
C VAL A 61 -13.46 -13.50 3.87
N GLU A 62 -14.68 -13.04 3.55
CA GLU A 62 -15.26 -13.32 2.23
C GLU A 62 -14.34 -12.69 1.19
N PHE A 63 -13.57 -13.51 0.46
CA PHE A 63 -12.81 -13.07 -0.69
C PHE A 63 -13.80 -12.68 -1.78
N ASN A 64 -14.25 -11.43 -1.72
CA ASN A 64 -15.18 -10.84 -2.66
C ASN A 64 -14.51 -10.87 -4.05
N ARG A 65 -15.03 -11.72 -4.94
CA ARG A 65 -14.43 -12.18 -6.22
C ARG A 65 -14.32 -11.11 -7.31
N ASN A 66 -14.36 -9.82 -6.95
CA ASN A 66 -14.26 -8.71 -7.88
C ASN A 66 -12.78 -8.42 -8.19
N LEU A 67 -12.15 -9.40 -8.83
CA LEU A 67 -10.79 -9.28 -9.32
C LEU A 67 -10.77 -8.38 -10.55
N VAL A 68 -9.79 -7.48 -10.58
CA VAL A 68 -9.59 -6.59 -11.70
C VAL A 68 -8.42 -7.11 -12.53
N LYS A 69 -8.65 -7.29 -13.84
CA LYS A 69 -7.60 -7.67 -14.78
C LYS A 69 -6.75 -6.45 -15.15
N ARG A 70 -5.43 -6.58 -15.04
CA ARG A 70 -4.44 -5.54 -15.33
C ARG A 70 -3.29 -6.11 -16.17
N LYS A 71 -2.53 -5.23 -16.84
CA LYS A 71 -1.32 -5.65 -17.56
C LYS A 71 -0.29 -6.14 -16.57
N ALA A 72 0.38 -7.25 -16.85
CA ALA A 72 1.48 -7.73 -16.02
C ALA A 72 2.80 -7.02 -16.35
N ASN A 73 3.74 -7.02 -15.40
CA ASN A 73 5.02 -6.33 -15.53
C ASN A 73 5.87 -6.85 -16.69
N PHE A 74 5.98 -8.18 -16.80
CA PHE A 74 6.74 -8.88 -17.86
C PHE A 74 5.86 -9.35 -19.04
N GLY A 75 4.77 -8.63 -19.30
CA GLY A 75 3.85 -8.93 -20.40
C GLY A 75 2.68 -9.84 -20.00
N GLY A 76 1.65 -9.86 -20.85
CA GLY A 76 0.39 -10.54 -20.54
C GLY A 76 -0.46 -9.78 -19.50
N TYR A 77 -1.19 -10.52 -18.67
CA TYR A 77 -2.13 -9.99 -17.69
C TYR A 77 -1.97 -10.66 -16.32
N ALA A 78 -2.31 -9.90 -15.28
CA ALA A 78 -2.43 -10.35 -13.90
C ALA A 78 -3.77 -9.86 -13.34
N TYR A 79 -4.16 -10.41 -12.20
CA TYR A 79 -5.36 -10.05 -11.46
C TYR A 79 -4.97 -9.31 -10.18
N THR A 80 -5.84 -8.41 -9.74
CA THR A 80 -5.59 -7.62 -8.53
C THR A 80 -6.89 -7.36 -7.78
N THR A 81 -6.77 -7.17 -6.47
CA THR A 81 -7.88 -6.74 -5.62
C THR A 81 -7.98 -5.22 -5.62
N ALA A 82 -9.11 -4.67 -5.17
CA ALA A 82 -9.29 -3.21 -5.11
C ALA A 82 -8.20 -2.49 -4.28
N ILE A 83 -7.78 -3.08 -3.16
CA ILE A 83 -6.73 -2.50 -2.29
C ILE A 83 -5.35 -2.55 -2.96
N MET A 84 -5.02 -3.63 -3.65
CA MET A 84 -3.75 -3.78 -4.37
C MET A 84 -3.71 -2.88 -5.63
N ASP A 85 -4.82 -2.72 -6.35
CA ASP A 85 -4.89 -1.79 -7.47
C ASP A 85 -4.80 -0.33 -7.01
N THR A 86 -5.42 0.00 -5.88
CA THR A 86 -5.26 1.32 -5.23
C THR A 86 -3.82 1.57 -4.84
N SER A 87 -3.15 0.56 -4.26
CA SER A 87 -1.72 0.62 -3.96
C SER A 87 -0.85 0.87 -5.19
N ARG A 88 -1.10 0.14 -6.29
CA ARG A 88 -0.42 0.36 -7.58
C ARG A 88 -0.56 1.81 -8.01
N VAL A 89 -1.78 2.36 -8.02
CA VAL A 89 -2.02 3.77 -8.40
C VAL A 89 -1.23 4.72 -7.49
N GLN A 90 -1.20 4.48 -6.18
CA GLN A 90 -0.43 5.31 -5.25
C GLN A 90 1.09 5.24 -5.52
N LEU A 91 1.63 4.08 -5.89
CA LEU A 91 3.03 3.95 -6.32
C LEU A 91 3.29 4.75 -7.60
N GLU A 92 2.39 4.67 -8.59
CA GLU A 92 2.50 5.42 -9.85
C GLU A 92 2.51 6.94 -9.61
N LEU A 93 1.64 7.43 -8.72
CA LEU A 93 1.60 8.83 -8.30
C LEU A 93 2.89 9.24 -7.59
N ALA A 94 3.40 8.42 -6.67
CA ALA A 94 4.66 8.69 -5.97
C ALA A 94 5.86 8.76 -6.95
N ILE A 95 5.91 7.85 -7.92
CA ILE A 95 6.94 7.84 -8.96
C ILE A 95 6.84 9.08 -9.83
N SER A 96 5.64 9.41 -10.32
CA SER A 96 5.40 10.58 -11.16
C SER A 96 5.76 11.88 -10.45
N TYR A 97 5.31 12.03 -9.20
CA TYR A 97 5.64 13.17 -8.36
C TYR A 97 7.15 13.30 -8.16
N THR A 98 7.83 12.20 -7.81
CA THR A 98 9.28 12.20 -7.61
C THR A 98 10.04 12.56 -8.89
N LYS A 99 9.66 11.99 -10.05
CA LYS A 99 10.26 12.35 -11.37
C LYS A 99 10.02 13.81 -11.73
N SER A 100 8.94 14.44 -11.25
CA SER A 100 8.70 15.87 -11.45
C SER A 100 9.72 16.74 -10.69
N LYS A 101 10.16 16.29 -9.51
CA LYS A 101 11.10 16.99 -8.63
C LYS A 101 12.57 16.61 -8.87
N ASN A 102 12.83 15.37 -9.28
CA ASN A 102 14.16 14.82 -9.50
C ASN A 102 14.20 14.09 -10.85
N LYS A 103 14.80 14.73 -11.87
CA LYS A 103 14.94 14.16 -13.22
C LYS A 103 15.89 12.96 -13.28
N MET A 104 16.75 12.79 -12.28
CA MET A 104 17.65 11.64 -12.16
C MET A 104 16.97 10.44 -11.49
N PHE A 105 15.73 10.58 -10.99
CA PHE A 105 15.02 9.48 -10.36
C PHE A 105 14.72 8.36 -11.38
N ARG A 106 15.07 7.14 -11.00
CA ARG A 106 14.81 5.89 -11.71
C ARG A 106 14.13 4.91 -10.78
N CYS A 107 13.14 4.21 -11.31
CA CYS A 107 12.43 3.18 -10.58
C CYS A 107 12.29 1.97 -11.50
N TYR A 108 12.65 0.81 -10.99
CA TYR A 108 12.62 -0.46 -11.72
C TYR A 108 11.70 -1.43 -11.02
N ASN A 109 10.86 -2.14 -11.78
CA ASN A 109 9.99 -3.17 -11.27
C ASN A 109 10.52 -4.55 -11.63
N LEU A 110 10.97 -5.29 -10.61
CA LEU A 110 11.53 -6.63 -10.73
C LEU A 110 10.49 -7.71 -10.37
N SER A 111 9.29 -7.29 -10.00
CA SER A 111 8.25 -8.16 -9.48
C SER A 111 7.40 -8.71 -10.63
N ASP A 112 7.05 -9.99 -10.56
CA ASP A 112 6.29 -10.69 -11.60
C ASP A 112 4.77 -10.57 -11.39
N GLY A 113 4.35 -9.35 -11.04
CA GLY A 113 2.96 -9.00 -10.75
C GLY A 113 2.38 -8.03 -11.77
N VAL A 114 1.51 -7.15 -11.28
CA VAL A 114 0.89 -6.10 -12.07
C VAL A 114 1.93 -5.05 -12.46
N LYS A 115 1.83 -4.55 -13.69
CA LYS A 115 2.63 -3.43 -14.17
C LYS A 115 2.33 -2.16 -13.37
N ILE A 116 3.37 -1.54 -12.82
CA ILE A 116 3.32 -0.23 -12.16
C ILE A 116 3.86 0.82 -13.14
N ASN A 117 3.03 1.75 -13.59
CA ASN A 117 3.45 2.79 -14.54
C ASN A 117 4.55 3.70 -13.95
N GLY A 118 5.55 4.00 -14.78
CA GLY A 118 6.70 4.81 -14.38
C GLY A 118 7.82 4.03 -13.69
N ALA A 119 7.58 2.77 -13.30
CA ALA A 119 8.64 1.82 -12.97
C ALA A 119 8.94 0.96 -14.22
N ASP A 120 10.20 0.90 -14.62
CA ASP A 120 10.62 0.15 -15.81
C ASP A 120 10.78 -1.33 -15.46
N PRO A 121 10.17 -2.27 -16.21
CA PRO A 121 10.36 -3.70 -15.97
C PRO A 121 11.83 -4.07 -16.09
N LEU A 122 12.37 -4.81 -15.11
CA LEU A 122 13.78 -5.23 -15.09
C LEU A 122 13.86 -6.66 -14.55
N LEU A 123 14.52 -7.58 -15.27
CA LEU A 123 14.76 -8.91 -14.72
C LEU A 123 15.88 -8.84 -13.68
N ALA A 124 15.81 -9.70 -12.66
CA ALA A 124 16.82 -9.73 -11.61
C ALA A 124 18.24 -10.00 -12.14
N GLU A 125 18.35 -10.78 -13.22
CA GLU A 125 19.61 -11.08 -13.92
C GLU A 125 20.20 -9.90 -14.69
N ASP A 126 19.36 -8.90 -15.04
CA ASP A 126 19.77 -7.70 -15.77
C ASP A 126 20.18 -6.54 -14.84
N VAL A 127 20.15 -6.76 -13.52
CA VAL A 127 20.48 -5.73 -12.54
C VAL A 127 21.98 -5.45 -12.56
N LEU A 128 22.35 -4.26 -13.03
CA LEU A 128 23.73 -3.75 -13.00
C LEU A 128 23.91 -2.82 -11.81
N MET A 129 24.44 -3.36 -10.71
CA MET A 129 24.78 -2.57 -9.54
C MET A 129 26.23 -2.07 -9.63
N ALA A 130 26.41 -0.75 -9.59
CA ALA A 130 27.75 -0.18 -9.45
C ALA A 130 28.41 -0.71 -8.16
N SER A 131 29.71 -1.02 -8.23
CA SER A 131 30.50 -1.38 -7.05
C SER A 131 30.37 -0.28 -6.00
N GLN A 132 29.78 -0.61 -4.86
CA GLN A 132 29.66 0.35 -3.76
C GLN A 132 31.01 0.45 -3.05
N SER A 133 31.45 1.67 -2.73
CA SER A 133 32.63 1.85 -1.88
C SER A 133 32.40 1.17 -0.53
N GLN A 134 33.46 0.57 0.01
CA GLN A 134 33.42 0.04 1.38
C GLN A 134 32.94 1.14 2.34
N GLY A 135 32.04 0.77 3.25
CA GLY A 135 31.48 1.68 4.25
C GLY A 135 30.22 2.45 3.83
N LYS A 136 29.86 2.53 2.53
CA LYS A 136 28.69 3.31 2.08
C LYS A 136 27.38 2.91 2.75
N LYS A 137 27.14 1.60 2.92
CA LYS A 137 25.97 1.09 3.65
C LYS A 137 25.93 1.62 5.09
N GLN A 138 27.06 1.59 5.79
CA GLN A 138 27.13 2.03 7.18
C GLN A 138 26.96 3.55 7.27
N SER A 139 27.63 4.33 6.43
CA SER A 139 27.45 5.79 6.41
C SER A 139 26.02 6.21 6.10
N THR A 140 25.32 5.49 5.20
CA THR A 140 23.90 5.74 4.93
C THR A 140 23.04 5.43 6.14
N LYS A 141 23.27 4.30 6.84
CA LYS A 141 22.56 3.97 8.08
C LYS A 141 22.78 5.03 9.16
N ASP A 142 24.02 5.45 9.35
CA ASP A 142 24.38 6.47 10.35
C ASP A 142 23.74 7.82 10.01
N TYR A 143 23.71 8.19 8.73
CA TYR A 143 23.02 9.38 8.26
C TYR A 143 21.52 9.30 8.56
N ILE A 144 20.87 8.18 8.21
CA ILE A 144 19.45 7.97 8.49
C ILE A 144 19.18 8.08 9.99
N TRP A 145 19.93 7.34 10.81
CA TRP A 145 19.75 7.30 12.27
C TRP A 145 19.92 8.67 12.92
N LYS A 146 20.97 9.42 12.52
CA LYS A 146 21.24 10.77 13.03
C LYS A 146 20.10 11.76 12.74
N HIS A 147 19.39 11.59 11.64
CA HIS A 147 18.32 12.50 11.22
C HIS A 147 16.92 11.97 11.52
N PHE A 148 16.82 10.75 12.07
CA PHE A 148 15.57 10.23 12.59
C PHE A 148 15.36 10.83 13.98
N VAL A 149 14.48 11.83 14.07
CA VAL A 149 14.14 12.47 15.34
C VAL A 149 12.99 11.68 15.96
N SER A 150 13.27 10.99 17.07
CA SER A 150 12.22 10.57 18.00
C SER A 150 11.99 11.74 18.96
N GLU A 151 11.20 12.73 18.55
CA GLU A 151 10.52 13.53 19.56
C GLU A 151 9.52 12.58 20.20
N GLU A 152 9.70 12.27 21.49
CA GLU A 152 8.55 11.87 22.30
C GLU A 152 7.56 13.02 22.10
N LEU A 153 6.42 12.71 21.48
CA LEU A 153 5.31 13.64 21.44
C LEU A 153 4.88 13.80 22.90
N ASP A 154 5.44 14.81 23.58
CA ASP A 154 5.06 15.25 24.91
C ASP A 154 3.57 15.58 24.86
N SER A 155 2.76 14.58 25.18
CA SER A 155 1.34 14.49 24.85
C SER A 155 1.04 14.66 23.34
N TYR A 156 0.73 13.55 22.68
CA TYR A 156 -0.10 13.62 21.48
C TYR A 156 -1.43 14.26 21.85
N ASP A 157 -1.61 15.53 21.54
CA ASP A 157 -2.85 16.25 21.77
C ASP A 157 -3.92 15.71 20.83
N SER A 158 -4.80 14.87 21.36
CA SER A 158 -5.91 14.26 20.63
C SER A 158 -6.84 15.29 19.97
N ARG A 159 -6.70 16.58 20.30
CA ARG A 159 -7.42 17.70 19.67
C ARG A 159 -7.05 17.93 18.20
N ASP A 160 -5.86 17.58 17.73
CA ASP A 160 -5.52 17.68 16.29
C ASP A 160 -6.14 16.54 15.46
N ILE A 161 -6.52 15.43 16.10
CA ILE A 161 -7.44 14.39 15.60
C ILE A 161 -8.89 14.68 16.02
N GLY A 162 -9.17 15.85 16.59
CA GLY A 162 -10.46 16.21 17.18
C GLY A 162 -11.66 15.98 16.26
N ASP A 163 -11.42 15.95 14.95
CA ASP A 163 -12.39 15.52 13.97
C ASP A 163 -12.45 14.01 13.73
N VAL A 164 -11.35 13.26 13.64
CA VAL A 164 -11.39 11.84 13.26
C VAL A 164 -12.00 10.96 14.34
N HIS A 165 -11.65 11.17 15.62
CA HIS A 165 -12.22 10.37 16.70
C HIS A 165 -13.72 10.65 16.87
N GLN A 166 -14.10 11.93 16.78
CA GLN A 166 -15.49 12.35 16.89
C GLN A 166 -16.30 11.89 15.66
N HIS A 167 -15.81 12.12 14.44
CA HIS A 167 -16.43 11.62 13.22
C HIS A 167 -16.54 10.09 13.21
N PHE A 168 -15.52 9.36 13.65
CA PHE A 168 -15.58 7.91 13.75
C PHE A 168 -16.62 7.46 14.79
N THR A 169 -16.68 8.14 15.92
CA THR A 169 -17.67 7.88 16.98
C THR A 169 -19.09 8.16 16.48
N ASP A 170 -19.29 9.26 15.76
CA ASP A 170 -20.59 9.65 15.23
C ASP A 170 -21.03 8.73 14.08
N LEU A 171 -20.13 8.37 13.17
CA LEU A 171 -20.37 7.36 12.16
C LEU A 171 -20.74 6.02 12.80
N SER A 172 -20.02 5.59 13.84
CA SER A 172 -20.30 4.34 14.54
C SER A 172 -21.69 4.34 15.19
N LYS A 173 -22.10 5.46 15.81
CA LYS A 173 -23.44 5.63 16.37
C LYS A 173 -24.53 5.59 15.28
N GLN A 174 -24.30 6.25 14.14
CA GLN A 174 -25.23 6.23 13.01
C GLN A 174 -25.40 4.81 12.45
N CYS A 175 -24.30 4.09 12.24
CA CYS A 175 -24.32 2.69 11.82
C CYS A 175 -25.06 1.81 12.83
N ALA A 176 -24.80 2.00 14.14
CA ALA A 176 -25.48 1.24 15.19
C ALA A 176 -27.00 1.51 15.21
N ALA A 177 -27.43 2.76 15.03
CA ALA A 177 -28.85 3.11 14.97
C ALA A 177 -29.56 2.42 13.79
N ILE A 178 -28.93 2.40 12.61
CA ILE A 178 -29.45 1.73 11.42
C ILE A 178 -29.57 0.22 11.65
N LEU A 179 -28.58 -0.39 12.30
CA LEU A 179 -28.55 -1.84 12.55
C LEU A 179 -29.55 -2.29 13.62
N ILE A 180 -30.07 -1.37 14.44
CA ILE A 180 -31.12 -1.65 15.43
C ILE A 180 -32.51 -1.62 14.78
N GLU A 181 -32.69 -0.92 13.65
CA GLU A 181 -33.95 -0.97 12.91
C GLU A 181 -34.19 -2.38 12.35
N PRO A 182 -35.41 -2.93 12.43
CA PRO A 182 -35.72 -4.21 11.82
C PRO A 182 -35.57 -4.12 10.30
N PHE A 183 -34.87 -5.10 9.72
CA PHE A 183 -34.73 -5.28 8.28
C PHE A 183 -34.91 -6.76 7.93
N GLU A 184 -35.53 -7.05 6.78
CA GLU A 184 -35.81 -8.42 6.35
C GLU A 184 -34.68 -8.99 5.48
N ASP A 185 -33.99 -8.14 4.70
CA ASP A 185 -32.94 -8.57 3.80
C ASP A 185 -31.80 -7.54 3.60
N LYS A 186 -30.72 -8.00 2.97
CA LYS A 186 -29.53 -7.18 2.68
C LYS A 186 -29.85 -5.95 1.82
N LYS A 187 -30.84 -6.02 0.92
CA LYS A 187 -31.19 -4.93 0.01
C LYS A 187 -31.91 -3.81 0.77
N GLU A 188 -32.76 -4.17 1.73
CA GLU A 188 -33.40 -3.24 2.66
C GLU A 188 -32.36 -2.56 3.56
N LEU A 189 -31.44 -3.33 4.16
CA LEU A 189 -30.36 -2.78 4.97
C LEU A 189 -29.52 -1.76 4.20
N LEU A 190 -29.13 -2.07 2.96
CA LEU A 190 -28.36 -1.15 2.11
C LEU A 190 -29.11 0.14 1.78
N LYS A 191 -30.45 0.11 1.64
CA LYS A 191 -31.27 1.31 1.45
C LYS A 191 -31.30 2.18 2.70
N LEU A 192 -31.37 1.57 3.89
CA LEU A 192 -31.33 2.31 5.17
C LEU A 192 -29.99 3.03 5.34
N PHE A 193 -28.87 2.34 5.05
CA PHE A 193 -27.55 2.97 5.02
C PHE A 193 -27.43 4.09 4.00
N ALA A 194 -27.93 3.89 2.78
CA ALA A 194 -27.88 4.90 1.72
C ALA A 194 -28.69 6.17 2.05
N LYS A 195 -29.78 6.05 2.82
CA LYS A 195 -30.63 7.17 3.24
C LYS A 195 -30.02 7.98 4.40
N ALA A 196 -29.22 7.33 5.25
CA ALA A 196 -28.73 7.92 6.48
C ALA A 196 -27.33 8.52 6.37
N LEU A 197 -26.51 8.04 5.41
CA LEU A 197 -25.11 8.45 5.24
C LEU A 197 -24.88 9.36 4.00
N PHE A 198 -25.91 9.63 3.20
CA PHE A 198 -25.90 10.49 2.01
C PHE A 198 -27.19 11.32 1.95
#